data_AF-A0A067PFU5-F1
#
_entry.id   AF-A0A067PFU5-F1
#
_cell.length_a   1.000
_cell.length_b   1.000
_cell.length_c   1.000
_cell.angle_alpha   90.00
_cell.angle_beta   90.00
_cell.angle_gamma   90.00
#
_symmetry.space_group_name_H-M   'P 1'
#
loop_
_entity.id
_entity.type
_entity.pdbx_description
1 polymer ?
#
loop_
_entity_poly.entity_id
_entity_poly.type
_entity_poly.pdbx_seq_one_letter_code
_entity_poly.pdbx_strand_id
1 'polypeptide(L)'
;ACLAADGESLLISNLDTGTDLYSIPRLLPIRSFNQNMKLLIPFQVAVAAPESLVVCGSDRGNVMLFDFHDGSLVQTLSHSSGISQVHSEFQRSIIVSGASGEGPMSIKVWSRAKVGVFST
;
A
#
# COMPACT_ATOMS: atom_id res chain seq x y z
N ALA A 1 -1.93 2.86 -10.98
CA ALA A 1 -2.54 4.06 -10.40
C ALA A 1 -3.80 3.66 -9.65
N CYS A 2 -4.23 4.40 -8.64
CA CYS A 2 -5.41 4.14 -7.82
C CYS A 2 -6.11 5.45 -7.47
N LEU A 3 -7.42 5.53 -7.65
CA LEU A 3 -8.23 6.65 -7.18
C LEU A 3 -8.45 6.52 -5.67
N ALA A 4 -8.21 7.59 -4.92
CA ALA A 4 -8.49 7.62 -3.50
C ALA A 4 -10.00 7.69 -3.23
N ALA A 5 -10.38 7.30 -2.01
CA ALA A 5 -11.78 7.26 -1.60
C ALA A 5 -12.46 8.64 -1.52
N ASP A 6 -11.67 9.72 -1.42
CA ASP A 6 -12.15 11.09 -1.45
C ASP A 6 -12.70 11.51 -2.82
N GLY A 7 -12.38 10.75 -3.89
CA GLY A 7 -12.77 11.07 -5.26
C GLY A 7 -12.00 12.25 -5.87
N GLU A 8 -11.04 12.83 -5.15
CA GLU A 8 -10.32 14.05 -5.51
C GLU A 8 -8.80 13.85 -5.55
N SER A 9 -8.33 12.66 -5.18
CA SER A 9 -6.91 12.32 -5.18
C SER A 9 -6.57 11.07 -5.99
N LEU A 10 -5.43 11.09 -6.68
CA LEU A 10 -4.94 10.00 -7.54
C LEU A 10 -3.53 9.58 -7.11
N LEU A 11 -3.36 8.30 -6.82
CA LEU A 11 -2.06 7.67 -6.57
C LEU A 11 -1.49 7.08 -7.86
N ILE A 12 -0.23 7.35 -8.15
CA ILE A 12 0.47 6.88 -9.34
C ILE A 12 1.80 6.27 -8.92
N SER A 13 2.07 5.04 -9.34
CA SER A 13 3.42 4.45 -9.23
C SER A 13 4.37 5.27 -10.11
N ASN A 14 5.36 5.92 -9.49
CA ASN A 14 6.22 6.90 -10.17
C ASN A 14 7.42 6.26 -10.89
N LEU A 15 7.61 4.94 -10.76
CA LEU A 15 8.73 4.17 -11.35
C LEU A 15 10.11 4.73 -10.99
N ASP A 16 10.22 5.45 -9.88
CA ASP A 16 11.46 5.99 -9.35
C ASP A 16 11.64 5.53 -7.91
N THR A 17 11.08 6.27 -6.95
CA THR A 17 11.22 5.98 -5.52
C THR A 17 10.03 5.25 -4.92
N GLY A 18 8.88 5.24 -5.61
CA GLY A 18 7.67 4.61 -5.11
C GLY A 18 6.40 5.15 -5.78
N THR A 19 5.58 5.83 -5.00
CA THR A 19 4.23 6.27 -5.40
C THR A 19 4.04 7.75 -5.15
N ASP A 20 3.47 8.47 -6.10
CA ASP A 20 3.10 9.88 -5.96
C ASP A 20 1.59 10.07 -5.86
N LEU A 21 1.19 11.06 -5.07
CA LEU A 21 -0.19 11.52 -4.88
C LEU A 21 -0.40 12.82 -5.62
N TYR A 22 -1.49 12.89 -6.38
CA TYR A 22 -1.89 14.08 -7.13
C TYR A 22 -3.32 14.48 -6.79
N SER A 23 -3.59 15.78 -6.76
CA SER A 23 -4.97 16.30 -6.76
C SER A 23 -5.56 16.17 -8.16
N ILE A 24 -6.79 15.70 -8.30
CA ILE A 24 -7.55 15.82 -9.55
C ILE A 24 -8.57 16.98 -9.44
N PRO A 25 -9.01 17.57 -10.57
CA PRO A 25 -8.61 17.28 -11.95
C PRO A 25 -7.28 17.93 -12.36
N ARG A 26 -6.70 18.80 -11.53
CA ARG A 26 -5.56 19.66 -11.93
C ARG A 26 -4.21 18.94 -12.01
N LEU A 27 -4.13 17.69 -11.54
CA LEU A 27 -2.92 16.87 -11.46
C LEU A 27 -1.76 17.59 -10.78
N LEU A 28 -2.05 18.35 -9.72
CA LEU A 28 -1.01 18.98 -8.92
C LEU A 28 -0.39 17.94 -7.98
N PRO A 29 0.95 17.84 -7.90
CA PRO A 29 1.59 16.92 -6.97
C PRO A 29 1.32 17.36 -5.53
N ILE A 30 0.87 16.43 -4.72
CA ILE A 30 0.61 16.63 -3.28
C ILE A 30 1.77 16.03 -2.47
N ARG A 31 2.17 14.79 -2.79
CA ARG A 31 3.07 14.01 -1.93
C ARG A 31 3.72 12.86 -2.68
N SER A 32 4.86 12.39 -2.17
CA SER A 32 5.51 11.13 -2.57
C SER A 32 5.64 10.18 -1.37
N PHE A 33 5.39 8.90 -1.62
CA PHE A 33 5.56 7.80 -0.69
C PHE A 33 6.79 6.98 -1.13
N ASN A 34 7.88 7.11 -0.38
CA ASN A 34 9.15 6.50 -0.73
C ASN A 34 9.20 5.04 -0.25
N GLN A 35 9.26 4.11 -1.19
CA GLN A 35 9.33 2.66 -0.95
C GLN A 35 10.75 2.11 -1.07
N ASN A 36 11.74 2.98 -1.33
CA ASN A 36 13.15 2.66 -1.50
C ASN A 36 13.38 1.54 -2.55
N MET A 37 12.76 1.74 -3.72
CA MET A 37 12.80 0.78 -4.82
C MET A 37 14.20 0.65 -5.42
N LYS A 38 14.57 -0.58 -5.81
CA LYS A 38 15.77 -0.85 -6.60
C LYS A 38 15.44 -1.18 -8.05
N LEU A 39 14.29 -1.80 -8.29
CA LEU A 39 13.78 -2.14 -9.60
C LEU A 39 12.73 -1.12 -10.04
N LEU A 40 12.91 -0.58 -11.26
CA LEU A 40 12.00 0.41 -11.86
C LEU A 40 10.84 -0.32 -12.58
N ILE A 41 10.01 -1.01 -11.82
CA ILE A 41 8.86 -1.78 -12.33
C ILE A 41 7.55 -1.24 -11.75
N PRO A 42 6.45 -1.26 -12.53
CA PRO A 42 5.16 -0.86 -12.01
C PRO A 42 4.65 -1.91 -11.01
N PHE A 43 4.20 -1.44 -9.84
CA PHE A 43 3.53 -2.26 -8.84
C PHE A 43 2.13 -1.72 -8.58
N GLN A 44 1.26 -2.58 -8.05
CA GLN A 44 -0.06 -2.17 -7.63
C GLN A 44 0.02 -1.30 -6.37
N VAL A 45 -0.79 -0.25 -6.37
CA VAL A 45 -1.05 0.62 -5.23
C VAL A 45 -2.54 0.57 -4.94
N ALA A 46 -2.90 0.57 -3.66
CA ALA A 46 -4.28 0.57 -3.21
C ALA A 46 -4.48 1.53 -2.02
N VAL A 47 -5.71 1.98 -1.80
CA VAL A 47 -6.11 2.74 -0.61
C VAL A 47 -7.00 1.87 0.26
N ALA A 48 -6.67 1.73 1.53
CA ALA A 48 -7.50 1.02 2.49
C ALA A 48 -8.25 2.03 3.38
N ALA A 49 -9.58 2.07 3.26
CA ALA A 49 -10.44 2.74 4.24
C ALA A 49 -10.98 1.70 5.25
N PRO A 50 -11.53 2.09 6.42
CA PRO A 50 -11.78 3.41 7.01
C PRO A 50 -10.54 4.17 7.52
N GLU A 51 -9.33 3.75 7.16
CA GLU A 51 -8.09 4.18 7.84
C GLU A 51 -7.06 4.82 6.92
N SER A 52 -7.47 5.43 5.80
CA SER A 52 -6.62 6.27 4.93
C SER A 52 -5.17 5.78 4.80
N LEU A 53 -4.97 4.48 4.58
CA LEU A 53 -3.64 3.92 4.38
C LEU A 53 -3.38 3.79 2.88
N VAL A 54 -2.22 4.28 2.46
CA VAL A 54 -1.65 3.95 1.15
C VAL A 54 -0.91 2.64 1.29
N VAL A 55 -1.37 1.62 0.54
CA VAL A 55 -0.80 0.28 0.53
C VAL A 55 -0.04 0.10 -0.76
N CYS A 56 1.28 -0.12 -0.64
CA CYS A 56 2.14 -0.34 -1.79
C CYS A 56 2.90 -1.65 -1.68
N GLY A 57 3.01 -2.37 -2.80
CA GLY A 57 3.93 -3.49 -2.91
C GLY A 57 5.40 -3.04 -3.04
N SER A 58 6.36 -3.93 -2.83
CA SER A 58 7.78 -3.69 -3.08
C SER A 58 8.40 -4.77 -3.96
N ASP A 59 9.60 -4.48 -4.48
CA ASP A 59 10.47 -5.42 -5.18
C ASP A 59 11.25 -6.37 -4.25
N ARG A 60 11.06 -6.24 -2.93
CA ARG A 60 11.74 -7.06 -1.90
C ARG A 60 10.80 -7.97 -1.12
N GLY A 61 9.55 -8.11 -1.56
CA GLY A 61 8.52 -8.96 -0.97
C GLY A 61 7.80 -8.30 0.19
N ASN A 62 8.14 -7.06 0.53
CA ASN A 62 7.45 -6.33 1.57
C ASN A 62 6.24 -5.58 1.00
N VAL A 63 5.19 -5.46 1.81
CA VAL A 63 4.09 -4.53 1.59
C VAL A 63 4.26 -3.38 2.58
N MET A 64 4.26 -2.14 2.09
CA MET A 64 4.46 -0.95 2.89
C MET A 64 3.14 -0.20 3.04
N LEU A 65 2.85 0.21 4.28
CA LEU A 65 1.65 0.94 4.66
C LEU A 65 2.07 2.35 5.07
N PHE A 66 1.58 3.35 4.34
CA PHE A 66 1.82 4.75 4.65
C PHE A 66 0.53 5.43 5.11
N ASP A 67 0.65 6.40 6.01
CA ASP A 67 -0.43 7.31 6.32
C ASP A 67 -0.65 8.24 5.11
N PHE A 68 -1.87 8.27 4.59
CA PHE A 68 -2.22 9.05 3.41
C PHE A 68 -2.05 10.57 3.62
N HIS A 69 -2.30 11.05 4.84
CA HIS A 69 -2.35 12.47 5.14
C HIS A 69 -0.95 13.06 5.34
N ASP A 70 -0.09 12.40 6.11
CA ASP A 70 1.24 12.90 6.46
C ASP A 70 2.40 12.20 5.75
N GLY A 71 2.13 11.09 5.04
CA GLY A 71 3.11 10.35 4.25
C GLY A 71 4.05 9.47 5.07
N SER A 72 3.86 9.37 6.38
CA SER A 72 4.72 8.58 7.24
C SER A 72 4.55 7.08 6.99
N LEU A 73 5.65 6.33 7.08
CA LEU A 73 5.59 4.87 7.03
C LEU A 73 5.02 4.36 8.35
N VAL A 74 3.82 3.80 8.31
CA VAL A 74 3.11 3.25 9.47
C VAL A 74 3.60 1.85 9.79
N GLN A 75 3.71 0.99 8.76
CA GLN A 75 4.08 -0.41 8.95
C GLN A 75 4.69 -1.02 7.69
N THR A 76 5.56 -2.01 7.88
CA THR A 76 6.02 -2.92 6.83
C THR A 76 5.54 -4.34 7.13
N LEU A 77 4.89 -4.97 6.16
CA LEU A 77 4.39 -6.34 6.23
C LEU A 77 5.26 -7.24 5.36
N SER A 78 5.94 -8.22 5.95
CA SER A 78 6.93 -9.03 5.22
C SER A 78 6.33 -10.25 4.51
N HIS A 79 6.68 -10.43 3.24
CA HIS A 79 6.75 -11.75 2.57
C HIS A 79 8.18 -12.27 2.49
N SER A 80 8.31 -13.51 2.05
CA SER A 80 9.54 -14.29 1.96
C SER A 80 10.54 -13.77 0.92
N SER A 81 10.09 -13.21 -0.21
CA SER A 81 10.94 -12.55 -1.23
C SER A 81 10.10 -12.02 -2.41
N GLY A 82 10.68 -11.15 -3.24
CA GLY A 82 10.23 -10.92 -4.62
C GLY A 82 9.23 -9.79 -4.84
N ILE A 83 8.50 -9.77 -5.96
CA ILE A 83 7.58 -8.66 -6.25
C ILE A 83 6.25 -8.92 -5.53
N SER A 84 5.81 -7.99 -4.68
CA SER A 84 4.49 -8.10 -4.05
C SER A 84 3.43 -7.27 -4.78
N GLN A 85 2.26 -7.86 -5.04
CA GLN A 85 1.05 -7.16 -5.49
C GLN A 85 0.06 -7.04 -4.34
N VAL A 86 -0.77 -6.00 -4.34
CA VAL A 86 -1.66 -5.65 -3.20
C VAL A 86 -3.05 -5.28 -3.65
N HIS A 87 -4.05 -5.69 -2.89
CA HIS A 87 -5.43 -5.24 -3.03
C HIS A 87 -6.00 -4.93 -1.65
N SER A 88 -6.82 -3.89 -1.53
CA SER A 88 -7.54 -3.54 -0.31
C SER A 88 -9.05 -3.67 -0.51
N GLU A 89 -9.74 -4.10 0.53
CA GLU A 89 -11.21 -4.04 0.59
C GLU A 89 -11.63 -2.97 1.60
N PHE A 90 -12.45 -2.04 1.13
CA PHE A 90 -12.78 -0.78 1.80
C PHE A 90 -13.62 -0.97 3.08
N GLN A 91 -14.54 -1.93 3.12
CA GLN A 91 -15.49 -2.05 4.24
C GLN A 91 -14.95 -2.86 5.41
N ARG A 92 -14.10 -3.86 5.14
CA ARG A 92 -13.59 -4.82 6.13
C ARG A 92 -12.14 -4.52 6.53
N SER A 93 -11.50 -3.52 5.92
CA SER A 93 -10.11 -3.14 6.19
C SER A 93 -9.14 -4.30 6.02
N ILE A 94 -9.35 -5.07 4.96
CA ILE A 94 -8.53 -6.23 4.64
C ILE A 94 -7.53 -5.84 3.57
N ILE A 95 -6.27 -6.20 3.77
CA ILE A 95 -5.23 -6.14 2.74
C ILE A 95 -4.96 -7.56 2.28
N VAL A 96 -5.03 -7.81 0.99
CA VAL A 96 -4.58 -9.05 0.36
C VAL A 96 -3.30 -8.75 -0.39
N SER A 97 -2.32 -9.64 -0.25
CA SER A 97 -1.06 -9.49 -0.96
C SER A 97 -0.52 -10.84 -1.39
N GLY A 98 0.11 -10.89 -2.57
CA GLY A 98 0.84 -12.04 -3.06
C GLY A 98 2.23 -11.62 -3.47
N ALA A 99 3.23 -12.46 -3.22
CA ALA A 99 4.61 -12.22 -3.62
C ALA A 99 5.16 -13.39 -4.46
N SER A 100 5.93 -13.07 -5.49
CA SER A 100 6.64 -14.04 -6.33
C SER A 100 8.14 -13.74 -6.35
N GLY A 101 8.97 -14.74 -6.02
CA GLY A 101 10.42 -14.62 -5.92
C GLY A 101 11.09 -15.98 -5.63
N GLU A 102 12.34 -15.96 -5.19
CA GLU A 102 13.14 -17.17 -4.90
C GLU A 102 12.74 -17.91 -3.60
N GLY A 103 11.72 -17.43 -2.90
CA GLY A 103 11.18 -18.02 -1.67
C GLY A 103 9.80 -18.70 -1.84
N PRO A 104 9.23 -19.22 -0.73
CA PRO A 104 7.89 -19.82 -0.75
C PRO A 104 6.85 -18.79 -1.19
N MET A 105 6.14 -19.12 -2.27
CA MET A 105 5.07 -18.30 -2.83
C MET A 105 3.83 -18.43 -1.95
N SER A 106 3.26 -17.31 -1.53
CA SER A 106 2.06 -17.32 -0.69
C SER A 106 1.18 -16.11 -0.97
N ILE A 107 -0.12 -16.29 -0.75
CA ILE A 107 -1.07 -15.20 -0.61
C ILE A 107 -1.29 -14.99 0.88
N LYS A 108 -1.14 -13.74 1.34
CA LYS A 108 -1.39 -13.33 2.72
C LYS A 108 -2.58 -12.38 2.78
N VAL A 109 -3.40 -12.59 3.80
CA VAL A 109 -4.54 -11.74 4.15
C VAL A 109 -4.22 -11.08 5.49
N TRP A 110 -4.24 -9.76 5.51
CA TRP A 110 -3.95 -8.94 6.67
C TRP A 110 -5.21 -8.24 7.12
N SER A 111 -5.40 -8.20 8.43
CA SER A 111 -6.46 -7.41 9.08
C SER A 111 -5.88 -6.80 10.34
N ARG A 112 -6.52 -5.74 10.84
CA ARG A 112 -6.13 -5.17 12.13
C ARG A 112 -6.30 -6.21 13.23
N ALA A 113 -5.32 -6.27 14.12
CA ALA A 113 -5.47 -7.02 15.35
C ALA A 113 -6.68 -6.46 16.11
N LYS A 114 -7.65 -7.32 16.44
CA LYS A 114 -8.71 -6.94 17.37
C LYS A 114 -8.06 -6.79 18.74
N VAL A 115 -8.09 -5.59 19.31
CA VAL A 115 -7.79 -5.42 20.73
C VAL A 115 -8.89 -6.17 21.48
N GLY A 116 -8.53 -7.27 22.14
CA GLY A 116 -9.47 -8.01 22.98
C GLY A 116 -9.92 -7.09 24.11
N VAL A 117 -11.13 -6.53 24.00
CA VAL A 117 -11.78 -5.90 25.14
C VAL A 117 -12.29 -7.05 25.99
N PHE A 118 -11.54 -7.42 27.03
CA PHE A 118 -12.05 -8.30 28.07
C PHE A 118 -13.09 -7.48 28.85
N SER A 119 -14.37 -7.70 28.56
CA SER A 119 -15.44 -7.24 29.43
C SER A 119 -15.41 -8.08 30.70
N THR A 120 -15.14 -7.45 31.84
CA THR A 120 -15.29 -8.01 33.19
C THR A 120 -16.76 -8.20 33.56
#